data_AF-A0A927GAR7-F1
#
_entry.id   AF-A0A927GAR7-F1
#
_cell.length_a   1.000
_cell.length_b   1.000
_cell.length_c   1.000
_cell.angle_alpha   90.00
_cell.angle_beta   90.00
_cell.angle_gamma   90.00
#
_symmetry.space_group_name_H-M   'P 1'
#
loop_
_entity.id
_entity.type
_entity.pdbx_description
1 polymer ?
#
loop_
_entity_poly.entity_id
_entity_poly.type
_entity_poly.pdbx_seq_one_letter_code
_entity_poly.pdbx_strand_id
1 'polypeptide(L)'
;MKQLTSILLFLLPALAMAQTFPIAPPKTPINSGTIQLGRKADGLWYERDASGTERPFRIDARSNSVPIFSGITGMQSLSLTDATATSTITVFTPNMAGVFNYIAGDNTTPNDGVINVRTAPVAGAPAGLLYRRQFDGLVNVKWFNVYGDGVHDDYAGIQNCFTYCAIKNLTPFFPDGTYNISQGLFMTLSNASGTMVNGGRRSAGIKGAGLNSVAIRYTGATAATLITVTGTGDDAVQLEGFRLLCSNPNLMNSTGLGLHRVANYNVTKVGVSTMYLGVDFTDAGEGTFSECVISYNKIGGYANVGVHGVAPNGNLFHKCAINSNQYGGIRIVNGCNNVFSNCQLLGNGTVSGPDSLMRAIYLEYIGINGGNAASIENNYIEGNQGGACIEIKFGNGGAANIEKNTFNRLGTQFNTNDIKFSVFNGLSAGDTQKVHIKLNNNTYNGYNNYTPSASNKRVVYTYGTGNYDGYIVEDSDNYSQRVIAPGSVITNCLVERPAYPLANVEFPFVSTDTYTSFTTTVASLSTTVANNTTAIAANTSAIATKLNTSTFTSYTGVQATVDDAQNTKANSLSTSVVSLTSNKLDKVGGTANSLTVTNLSAYGFL
;
A
#
# COMPACT_ATOMS: atom_id res chain seq x y z
N MET A 1 -32.10 40.01 69.87
CA MET A 1 -30.99 40.68 69.16
C MET A 1 -30.04 39.61 68.64
N LYS A 2 -29.76 39.63 67.32
CA LYS A 2 -28.84 38.77 66.54
C LYS A 2 -29.26 37.30 66.35
N GLN A 3 -29.24 36.69 65.16
CA GLN A 3 -29.21 37.13 63.76
C GLN A 3 -29.52 35.85 62.96
N LEU A 4 -30.58 35.86 62.15
CA LEU A 4 -30.81 34.86 61.10
C LEU A 4 -29.91 35.20 59.91
N THR A 5 -29.29 34.21 59.27
CA THR A 5 -28.86 34.36 57.87
C THR A 5 -28.92 33.03 57.15
N SER A 6 -30.03 32.84 56.43
CA SER A 6 -30.23 31.78 55.44
C SER A 6 -29.40 32.09 54.20
N ILE A 7 -28.58 31.12 53.77
CA ILE A 7 -27.92 31.14 52.46
C ILE A 7 -28.92 30.56 51.45
N LEU A 8 -29.50 31.44 50.65
CA LEU A 8 -30.31 31.11 49.48
C LEU A 8 -29.40 31.21 48.25
N LEU A 9 -28.95 30.06 47.74
CA LEU A 9 -28.12 29.95 46.55
C LEU A 9 -29.02 30.04 45.30
N PHE A 10 -28.92 31.14 44.56
CA PHE A 10 -29.63 31.35 43.30
C PHE A 10 -29.04 30.47 42.18
N LEU A 11 -29.85 29.57 41.62
CA LEU A 11 -29.68 29.08 40.26
C LEU A 11 -30.10 30.19 39.28
N LEU A 12 -29.14 30.82 38.61
CA LEU A 12 -29.39 31.66 37.43
C LEU A 12 -29.09 30.83 36.17
N PRO A 13 -30.04 30.67 35.24
CA PRO A 13 -29.74 30.16 33.91
C PRO A 13 -28.92 31.21 33.14
N ALA A 14 -27.84 30.78 32.49
CA ALA A 14 -27.03 31.63 31.63
C ALA A 14 -27.88 32.14 30.44
N LEU A 15 -28.35 33.38 30.51
CA LEU A 15 -28.94 34.07 29.37
C LEU A 15 -27.84 34.39 28.35
N ALA A 16 -27.85 33.71 27.20
CA ALA A 16 -27.08 34.10 26.03
C ALA A 16 -27.74 35.36 25.40
N MET A 17 -27.28 36.56 25.78
CA MET A 17 -27.74 37.79 25.14
C MET A 17 -27.03 37.96 23.79
N ALA A 18 -27.81 38.08 22.71
CA ALA A 18 -27.33 38.58 21.43
C ALA A 18 -26.95 40.06 21.61
N GLN A 19 -25.66 40.38 21.64
CA GLN A 19 -25.19 41.74 21.81
C GLN A 19 -25.17 42.44 20.44
N THR A 20 -26.05 43.40 20.23
CA THR A 20 -26.06 44.27 19.05
C THR A 20 -25.17 45.48 19.33
N PHE A 21 -24.05 45.61 18.59
CA PHE A 21 -23.15 46.76 18.71
C PHE A 21 -23.52 47.83 17.67
N PRO A 22 -23.96 49.04 18.07
CA PRO A 22 -24.02 50.17 17.14
C PRO A 22 -22.59 50.62 16.81
N ILE A 23 -22.16 50.43 15.56
CA ILE A 23 -20.80 50.75 15.13
C ILE A 23 -20.73 52.24 14.73
N ALA A 24 -19.93 53.01 15.46
CA ALA A 24 -19.59 54.39 15.14
C ALA A 24 -18.82 54.49 13.79
N PRO A 25 -18.86 55.65 13.09
CA PRO A 25 -18.10 55.86 11.86
C PRO A 25 -16.60 55.55 12.04
N PRO A 26 -15.91 55.14 10.96
CA PRO A 26 -14.59 54.51 11.03
C PRO A 26 -13.57 55.43 11.72
N LYS A 27 -12.97 54.93 12.81
CA LYS A 27 -11.78 55.52 13.41
C LYS A 27 -10.54 54.91 12.78
N THR A 28 -9.56 55.77 12.47
CA THR A 28 -8.23 55.35 12.01
C THR A 28 -7.59 54.42 13.06
N PRO A 29 -7.00 53.26 12.68
CA PRO A 29 -6.58 52.25 13.65
C PRO A 29 -5.43 52.74 14.54
N ILE A 30 -5.55 52.53 15.85
CA ILE A 30 -4.52 52.82 16.85
C ILE A 30 -4.24 51.48 17.56
N ASN A 31 -3.08 50.88 17.27
CA ASN A 31 -2.44 49.75 17.98
C ASN A 31 -2.71 48.30 17.51
N SER A 32 -1.61 47.54 17.55
CA SER A 32 -1.45 46.11 17.25
C SER A 32 -1.76 45.26 18.49
N GLY A 33 -2.90 44.57 18.50
CA GLY A 33 -3.26 43.65 19.59
C GLY A 33 -4.76 43.41 19.77
N THR A 34 -5.61 44.29 19.23
CA THR A 34 -7.08 44.15 19.19
C THR A 34 -7.56 43.66 17.83
N ILE A 35 -8.63 42.85 17.79
CA ILE A 35 -9.36 42.50 16.56
C ILE A 35 -9.73 43.80 15.83
N GLN A 36 -9.06 44.07 14.72
CA GLN A 36 -9.30 45.28 13.92
C GLN A 36 -10.44 44.98 12.94
N LEU A 37 -11.63 45.49 13.24
CA LEU A 37 -12.73 45.53 12.28
C LEU A 37 -12.55 46.78 11.40
N GLY A 38 -12.13 46.58 10.16
CA GLY A 38 -11.98 47.66 9.17
C GLY A 38 -12.91 47.43 7.98
N ARG A 39 -13.61 48.48 7.54
CA ARG A 39 -14.39 48.46 6.31
C ARG A 39 -13.49 48.83 5.13
N LYS A 40 -13.39 47.98 4.11
CA LYS A 40 -12.64 48.31 2.87
C LYS A 40 -13.53 48.99 1.84
N ALA A 41 -12.91 49.48 0.77
CA ALA A 41 -13.59 50.17 -0.34
C ALA A 41 -14.64 49.30 -1.07
N ASP A 42 -14.55 47.98 -0.93
CA ASP A 42 -15.54 47.01 -1.42
C ASP A 42 -16.81 46.93 -0.58
N GLY A 43 -16.89 47.69 0.52
CA GLY A 43 -18.04 47.75 1.40
C GLY A 43 -18.13 46.61 2.43
N LEU A 44 -17.20 45.65 2.40
CA LEU A 44 -17.14 44.53 3.35
C LEU A 44 -16.32 44.92 4.57
N TRP A 45 -16.69 44.34 5.72
CA TRP A 45 -15.89 44.42 6.94
C TRP A 45 -14.88 43.28 6.93
N TYR A 46 -13.68 43.50 7.45
CA TYR A 46 -12.65 42.47 7.51
C TYR A 46 -12.23 42.24 8.95
N GLU A 47 -12.08 40.97 9.32
CA GLU A 47 -11.36 40.57 10.53
C GLU A 47 -9.92 40.22 10.14
N ARG A 48 -8.95 40.78 10.87
CA ARG A 48 -7.54 40.42 10.72
C ARG A 48 -7.15 39.50 11.88
N ASP A 49 -6.77 38.26 11.57
CA ASP A 49 -6.33 37.31 12.60
C ASP A 49 -4.92 37.65 13.14
N ALA A 50 -4.48 36.92 14.17
CA ALA A 50 -3.18 37.14 14.80
C ALA A 50 -1.98 36.95 13.85
N SER A 51 -2.17 36.22 12.74
CA SER A 51 -1.18 36.09 11.66
C SER A 51 -1.24 37.21 10.62
N GLY A 52 -2.15 38.18 10.78
CA GLY A 52 -2.32 39.28 9.83
C GLY A 52 -3.20 38.94 8.62
N THR A 53 -3.80 37.74 8.57
CA THR A 53 -4.65 37.32 7.45
C THR A 53 -6.03 37.95 7.60
N GLU A 54 -6.50 38.61 6.54
CA GLU A 54 -7.78 39.31 6.52
C GLU A 54 -8.88 38.42 5.94
N ARG A 55 -9.99 38.28 6.67
CA ARG A 55 -11.16 37.49 6.26
C ARG A 55 -12.38 38.41 6.10
N PRO A 56 -13.05 38.41 4.93
CA PRO A 56 -14.22 39.24 4.71
C PRO A 56 -15.42 38.76 5.53
N PHE A 57 -16.13 39.71 6.11
CA PHE A 57 -17.36 39.60 6.86
C PHE A 57 -18.48 40.26 6.03
N ARG A 58 -19.51 39.49 5.65
CA ARG A 58 -20.71 40.05 5.02
C ARG A 58 -21.65 40.57 6.11
N ILE A 59 -21.79 41.89 6.22
CA ILE A 59 -22.82 42.52 7.05
C ILE A 59 -24.07 42.71 6.20
N ASP A 60 -25.23 42.32 6.72
CA ASP A 60 -26.52 42.63 6.07
C ASP A 60 -26.71 44.15 6.01
N ALA A 61 -26.80 44.68 4.80
CA ALA A 61 -26.95 46.10 4.54
C ALA A 61 -28.23 46.71 5.15
N ARG A 62 -29.23 45.89 5.50
CA ARG A 62 -30.50 46.36 6.09
C ARG A 62 -30.43 46.57 7.59
N SER A 63 -29.60 45.80 8.31
CA SER A 63 -29.55 45.81 9.78
C SER A 63 -28.28 46.43 10.34
N ASN A 64 -27.24 46.60 9.52
CA ASN A 64 -25.88 46.98 9.93
C ASN A 64 -25.36 46.18 11.15
N SER A 65 -25.84 44.95 11.33
CA SER A 65 -25.49 44.06 12.44
C SER A 65 -25.44 42.62 11.94
N VAL A 66 -24.42 41.88 12.37
CA VAL A 66 -24.36 40.43 12.17
C VAL A 66 -24.67 39.77 13.52
N PRO A 67 -25.67 38.89 13.60
CA PRO A 67 -25.86 38.07 14.79
C PRO A 67 -24.64 37.17 14.99
N ILE A 68 -23.85 37.47 16.02
CA ILE A 68 -22.68 36.69 16.44
C ILE A 68 -23.12 35.83 17.61
N PHE A 69 -23.06 34.50 17.43
CA PHE A 69 -23.37 33.56 18.51
C PHE A 69 -22.09 32.92 19.04
N SER A 70 -22.00 32.84 20.37
CA SER A 70 -20.95 32.10 21.07
C SER A 70 -21.12 30.59 20.98
N GLY A 71 -22.22 30.08 20.40
CA GLY A 71 -22.63 28.67 20.44
C GLY A 71 -23.71 28.31 19.42
N ILE A 72 -23.71 27.05 18.97
CA ILE A 72 -24.87 26.45 18.27
C ILE A 72 -26.11 26.50 19.16
N THR A 73 -25.97 26.29 20.47
CA THR A 73 -27.07 26.45 21.44
C THR A 73 -27.67 27.86 21.42
N GLY A 74 -26.83 28.90 21.27
CA GLY A 74 -27.30 30.28 21.15
C GLY A 74 -28.15 30.47 19.89
N MET A 75 -27.70 29.92 18.76
CA MET A 75 -28.44 29.92 17.51
C MET A 75 -29.75 29.12 17.59
N GLN A 76 -29.76 27.98 18.28
CA GLN A 76 -30.94 27.14 18.51
C GLN A 76 -31.97 27.80 19.44
N SER A 77 -31.55 28.74 20.29
CA SER A 77 -32.44 29.48 21.19
C SER A 77 -33.19 30.65 20.53
N LEU A 78 -32.86 30.98 19.27
CA LEU A 78 -33.48 32.09 18.56
C LEU A 78 -34.93 31.81 18.19
N SER A 79 -35.83 32.76 18.46
CA SER A 79 -37.21 32.71 17.98
C SER A 79 -37.34 33.61 16.75
N LEU A 80 -37.20 33.03 15.54
CA LEU A 80 -37.27 33.75 14.26
C LEU A 80 -38.45 33.26 13.42
N THR A 81 -39.08 34.19 12.70
CA THR A 81 -40.00 33.91 11.58
C THR A 81 -39.31 34.19 10.24
N ASP A 82 -39.86 33.70 9.13
CA ASP A 82 -39.37 33.99 7.77
C ASP A 82 -39.15 35.48 7.50
N ALA A 83 -40.03 36.34 8.03
CA ALA A 83 -39.94 37.78 7.86
C ALA A 83 -38.77 38.42 8.63
N THR A 84 -38.26 37.75 9.65
CA THR A 84 -37.20 38.24 10.56
C THR A 84 -35.89 37.47 10.41
N ALA A 85 -35.87 36.41 9.61
CA ALA A 85 -34.69 35.59 9.39
C ALA A 85 -33.60 36.38 8.66
N THR A 86 -32.38 36.37 9.19
CA THR A 86 -31.22 36.82 8.42
C THR A 86 -30.84 35.73 7.43
N SER A 87 -30.37 36.12 6.24
CA SER A 87 -29.92 35.16 5.21
C SER A 87 -28.73 34.32 5.67
N THR A 88 -27.91 34.87 6.58
CA THR A 88 -26.75 34.21 7.15
C THR A 88 -26.63 34.44 8.66
N ILE A 89 -26.07 33.46 9.36
CA ILE A 89 -25.68 33.51 10.77
C ILE A 89 -24.24 33.03 10.88
N THR A 90 -23.42 33.67 11.73
CA THR A 90 -22.06 33.21 12.01
C THR A 90 -21.91 32.79 13.47
N VAL A 91 -21.35 31.60 13.68
CA VAL A 91 -21.04 31.04 15.00
C VAL A 91 -19.53 31.15 15.25
N PHE A 92 -19.12 31.59 16.45
CA PHE A 92 -17.72 31.84 16.81
C PHE A 92 -17.18 30.97 17.93
N THR A 93 -17.94 29.97 18.38
CA THR A 93 -17.45 29.03 19.39
C THR A 93 -16.12 28.43 18.92
N PRO A 94 -15.08 28.43 19.77
CA PRO A 94 -13.89 27.63 19.51
C PRO A 94 -14.30 26.23 19.07
N ASN A 95 -13.65 25.70 18.04
CA ASN A 95 -13.90 24.38 17.44
C ASN A 95 -15.21 24.23 16.63
N MET A 96 -16.28 24.98 16.90
CA MET A 96 -17.55 24.85 16.16
C MET A 96 -17.86 26.01 15.19
N ALA A 97 -16.93 26.96 15.06
CA ALA A 97 -17.13 28.17 14.25
C ALA A 97 -17.53 27.88 12.80
N GLY A 98 -18.31 28.78 12.20
CA GLY A 98 -18.72 28.68 10.79
C GLY A 98 -19.89 29.59 10.42
N VAL A 99 -20.11 29.71 9.12
CA VAL A 99 -21.22 30.47 8.52
C VAL A 99 -22.35 29.52 8.16
N PHE A 100 -23.59 29.92 8.45
CA PHE A 100 -24.80 29.15 8.17
C PHE A 100 -25.76 29.98 7.32
N ASN A 101 -26.30 29.37 6.26
CA ASN A 101 -27.28 29.99 5.36
C ASN A 101 -28.69 29.60 5.75
N TYR A 102 -29.59 30.56 5.79
CA TYR A 102 -31.02 30.29 5.94
C TYR A 102 -31.54 29.54 4.70
N ILE A 103 -32.27 28.43 4.91
CA ILE A 103 -32.91 27.65 3.85
C ILE A 103 -34.41 27.89 3.92
N ALA A 104 -34.88 28.89 3.15
CA ALA A 104 -36.26 29.32 3.15
C ALA A 104 -37.22 28.19 2.77
N GLY A 105 -38.29 28.02 3.56
CA GLY A 105 -39.36 27.04 3.30
C GLY A 105 -39.04 25.59 3.67
N ASP A 106 -37.84 25.28 4.15
CA ASP A 106 -37.49 23.92 4.57
C ASP A 106 -37.98 23.63 6.01
N ASN A 107 -39.10 22.91 6.08
CA ASN A 107 -39.71 22.45 7.33
C ASN A 107 -39.59 20.93 7.56
N THR A 108 -38.87 20.20 6.69
CA THR A 108 -38.77 18.72 6.74
C THR A 108 -37.39 18.24 7.14
N THR A 109 -36.32 18.96 6.81
CA THR A 109 -34.95 18.53 7.14
C THR A 109 -34.75 18.53 8.66
N PRO A 110 -34.35 17.40 9.28
CA PRO A 110 -34.14 17.37 10.73
C PRO A 110 -33.03 18.30 11.21
N ASN A 111 -33.15 18.79 12.44
CA ASN A 111 -32.04 19.43 13.16
C ASN A 111 -31.01 18.37 13.54
N ASP A 112 -29.80 18.44 12.99
CA ASP A 112 -28.69 17.55 13.36
C ASP A 112 -27.67 18.23 14.29
N GLY A 113 -27.84 19.52 14.57
CA GLY A 113 -26.99 20.28 15.49
C GLY A 113 -25.57 20.56 14.99
N VAL A 114 -25.23 20.18 13.75
CA VAL A 114 -23.88 20.32 13.20
C VAL A 114 -23.89 21.03 11.85
N ILE A 115 -24.58 20.45 10.87
CA ILE A 115 -24.71 20.98 9.51
C ILE A 115 -26.07 21.65 9.36
N ASN A 116 -27.14 20.98 9.78
CA ASN A 116 -28.50 21.48 9.74
C ASN A 116 -28.90 21.87 11.16
N VAL A 117 -28.95 23.17 11.42
CA VAL A 117 -29.29 23.72 12.74
C VAL A 117 -30.63 24.42 12.63
N ARG A 118 -31.59 24.04 13.49
CA ARG A 118 -32.88 24.73 13.59
C ARG A 118 -32.89 25.72 14.74
N THR A 119 -33.53 26.87 14.52
CA THR A 119 -33.83 27.83 15.59
C THR A 119 -34.97 27.31 16.48
N ALA A 120 -35.35 28.03 17.53
CA ALA A 120 -36.47 27.66 18.38
C ALA A 120 -37.80 27.71 17.57
N PRO A 121 -38.72 26.76 17.80
CA PRO A 121 -40.05 26.80 17.22
C PRO A 121 -40.81 28.10 17.52
N VAL A 122 -41.53 28.62 16.53
CA VAL A 122 -42.45 29.77 16.69
C VAL A 122 -43.73 29.54 15.90
N ALA A 123 -44.77 30.34 16.15
CA ALA A 123 -45.98 30.36 15.32
C ALA A 123 -45.61 30.69 13.86
N GLY A 124 -46.01 29.83 12.92
CA GLY A 124 -45.63 29.93 11.49
C GLY A 124 -44.37 29.13 11.10
N ALA A 125 -43.54 28.71 12.07
CA ALA A 125 -42.40 27.82 11.86
C ALA A 125 -42.30 26.81 13.01
N PRO A 126 -43.22 25.82 13.08
CA PRO A 126 -43.34 24.92 14.24
C PRO A 126 -42.16 23.97 14.44
N ALA A 127 -41.30 23.79 13.43
CA ALA A 127 -40.04 23.08 13.55
C ALA A 127 -38.85 23.99 13.89
N GLY A 128 -39.03 25.32 13.88
CA GLY A 128 -37.96 26.31 13.82
C GLY A 128 -37.42 26.52 12.40
N LEU A 129 -36.74 27.64 12.17
CA LEU A 129 -36.13 27.93 10.87
C LEU A 129 -34.87 27.11 10.66
N LEU A 130 -34.67 26.57 9.46
CA LEU A 130 -33.47 25.81 9.12
C LEU A 130 -32.35 26.70 8.62
N TYR A 131 -31.19 26.56 9.25
CA TYR A 131 -29.94 27.13 8.80
C TYR A 131 -28.94 26.02 8.50
N ARG A 132 -28.32 26.06 7.33
CA ARG A 132 -27.36 25.06 6.87
C ARG A 132 -25.95 25.63 6.84
N ARG A 133 -25.00 24.93 7.49
CA ARG A 133 -23.58 25.27 7.49
C ARG A 133 -23.05 25.32 6.06
N GLN A 134 -22.26 26.35 5.75
CA GLN A 134 -21.47 26.40 4.52
C GLN A 134 -20.22 25.54 4.68
N PHE A 135 -20.06 24.54 3.81
CA PHE A 135 -18.87 23.68 3.77
C PHE A 135 -18.69 23.08 2.37
N ASP A 136 -17.49 22.57 2.09
CA ASP A 136 -17.02 22.09 0.79
C ASP A 136 -17.22 20.57 0.56
N GLY A 137 -17.90 19.90 1.49
CA GLY A 137 -18.07 18.44 1.51
C GLY A 137 -17.25 17.74 2.60
N LEU A 138 -16.23 18.39 3.16
CA LEU A 138 -15.47 17.87 4.29
C LEU A 138 -16.08 18.29 5.63
N VAL A 139 -16.20 17.35 6.56
CA VAL A 139 -16.77 17.58 7.89
C VAL A 139 -15.66 17.74 8.89
N ASN A 140 -15.43 18.96 9.38
CA ASN A 140 -14.38 19.20 10.36
C ASN A 140 -14.72 18.51 11.70
N VAL A 141 -13.82 17.65 12.20
CA VAL A 141 -14.03 16.92 13.47
C VAL A 141 -14.28 17.86 14.65
N LYS A 142 -13.74 19.08 14.59
CA LYS A 142 -13.91 20.11 15.63
C LYS A 142 -15.36 20.54 15.82
N TRP A 143 -16.21 20.40 14.79
CA TRP A 143 -17.64 20.68 14.90
C TRP A 143 -18.38 19.74 15.86
N PHE A 144 -17.73 18.65 16.29
CA PHE A 144 -18.24 17.68 17.26
C PHE A 144 -17.58 17.85 18.64
N ASN A 145 -17.19 19.08 18.98
CA ASN A 145 -16.58 19.43 20.27
C ASN A 145 -15.22 18.72 20.51
N VAL A 146 -14.44 18.56 19.45
CA VAL A 146 -13.08 18.01 19.47
C VAL A 146 -12.06 19.15 19.63
N TYR A 147 -11.05 18.95 20.48
CA TYR A 147 -10.03 19.95 20.81
C TYR A 147 -8.80 19.82 19.91
N GLY A 148 -8.21 18.62 19.85
CA GLY A 148 -6.96 18.39 19.12
C GLY A 148 -5.73 19.09 19.71
N ASP A 149 -5.71 19.31 21.02
CA ASP A 149 -4.65 20.04 21.74
C ASP A 149 -3.62 19.13 22.43
N GLY A 150 -3.77 17.82 22.33
CA GLY A 150 -2.89 16.82 22.94
C GLY A 150 -3.08 16.67 24.44
N VAL A 151 -4.12 17.27 25.02
CA VAL A 151 -4.45 17.19 26.45
C VAL A 151 -5.80 16.51 26.65
N HIS A 152 -6.84 16.98 25.98
CA HIS A 152 -8.19 16.46 26.14
C HIS A 152 -8.37 15.08 25.49
N ASP A 153 -9.24 14.25 26.06
CA ASP A 153 -9.71 13.02 25.41
C ASP A 153 -10.78 13.38 24.37
N ASP A 154 -10.41 13.27 23.11
CA ASP A 154 -11.22 13.64 21.95
C ASP A 154 -12.10 12.48 21.45
N TYR A 155 -12.03 11.30 22.08
CA TYR A 155 -12.71 10.08 21.62
C TYR A 155 -14.18 10.30 21.29
N ALA A 156 -14.97 10.82 22.23
CA ALA A 156 -16.43 10.93 22.06
C ALA A 156 -16.80 11.85 20.90
N GLY A 157 -16.12 12.99 20.74
CA GLY A 157 -16.36 13.92 19.66
C GLY A 157 -15.99 13.35 18.29
N ILE A 158 -14.83 12.68 18.21
CA ILE A 158 -14.38 12.06 16.96
C ILE A 158 -15.31 10.90 16.57
N GLN A 159 -15.71 10.06 17.52
CA GLN A 159 -16.62 8.96 17.25
C GLN A 159 -17.99 9.46 16.74
N ASN A 160 -18.51 10.55 17.32
CA ASN A 160 -19.73 11.19 16.82
C ASN A 160 -19.56 11.69 15.38
N CYS A 161 -18.40 12.29 15.06
CA CYS A 161 -18.09 12.72 13.71
C CYS A 161 -18.03 11.53 12.73
N PHE A 162 -17.39 10.42 13.11
CA PHE A 162 -17.29 9.22 12.28
C PHE A 162 -18.66 8.61 12.00
N THR A 163 -19.48 8.46 13.05
CA THR A 163 -20.86 7.96 12.92
C THR A 163 -21.68 8.87 12.00
N TYR A 164 -21.60 10.19 12.18
CA TYR A 164 -22.30 11.15 11.33
C TYR A 164 -21.86 11.05 9.86
N CYS A 165 -20.54 11.03 9.62
CA CYS A 165 -19.98 10.95 8.28
C CYS A 165 -20.32 9.63 7.57
N ALA A 166 -20.29 8.50 8.29
CA ALA A 166 -20.66 7.20 7.75
C ALA A 166 -22.14 7.17 7.32
N ILE A 167 -23.04 7.73 8.12
CA ILE A 167 -24.48 7.81 7.80
C ILE A 167 -24.76 8.74 6.62
N LYS A 168 -23.99 9.83 6.49
CA LYS A 168 -24.21 10.85 5.46
C LYS A 168 -23.33 10.66 4.21
N ASN A 169 -22.49 9.62 4.18
CA ASN A 169 -21.46 9.41 3.15
C ASN A 169 -20.63 10.69 2.92
N LEU A 170 -20.14 11.27 4.02
CA LEU A 170 -19.24 12.43 4.05
C LEU A 170 -17.85 12.01 4.54
N THR A 171 -16.86 12.88 4.37
CA THR A 171 -15.49 12.61 4.84
C THR A 171 -15.14 13.49 6.05
N PRO A 172 -14.83 12.92 7.22
CA PRO A 172 -14.28 13.67 8.34
C PRO A 172 -12.90 14.24 7.97
N PHE A 173 -12.69 15.48 8.39
CA PHE A 173 -11.46 16.22 8.21
C PHE A 173 -10.84 16.59 9.57
N PHE A 174 -9.59 16.19 9.77
CA PHE A 174 -8.76 16.56 10.91
C PHE A 174 -7.87 17.75 10.54
N PRO A 175 -8.11 18.95 11.09
CA PRO A 175 -7.14 20.03 11.00
C PRO A 175 -5.89 19.71 11.85
N ASP A 176 -4.84 20.52 11.70
CA ASP A 176 -3.61 20.43 12.50
C ASP A 176 -3.92 20.28 13.99
N GLY A 177 -3.24 19.33 14.65
CA GLY A 177 -3.46 19.05 16.05
C GLY A 177 -3.00 17.66 16.50
N THR A 178 -2.99 17.48 17.81
CA THR A 178 -2.82 16.16 18.44
C THR A 178 -4.12 15.77 19.13
N TYR A 179 -4.73 14.69 18.69
CA TYR A 179 -6.02 14.21 19.15
C TYR A 179 -5.79 12.99 20.03
N ASN A 180 -5.98 13.11 21.34
CA ASN A 180 -5.86 11.95 22.22
C ASN A 180 -7.18 11.18 22.21
N ILE A 181 -7.10 9.85 22.16
CA ILE A 181 -8.27 8.97 22.28
C ILE A 181 -8.00 7.89 23.33
N SER A 182 -8.95 7.72 24.25
CA SER A 182 -8.88 6.66 25.27
C SER A 182 -9.43 5.31 24.79
N GLN A 183 -10.18 5.30 23.67
CA GLN A 183 -10.86 4.14 23.11
C GLN A 183 -10.65 4.06 21.59
N GLY A 184 -10.87 2.88 21.01
CA GLY A 184 -10.82 2.68 19.56
C GLY A 184 -11.98 3.37 18.85
N LEU A 185 -11.71 3.94 17.67
CA LEU A 185 -12.69 4.62 16.82
C LEU A 185 -13.20 3.68 15.74
N PHE A 186 -14.49 3.76 15.44
CA PHE A 186 -15.15 2.88 14.47
C PHE A 186 -15.87 3.68 13.39
N MET A 187 -15.67 3.27 12.14
CA MET A 187 -16.42 3.75 10.98
C MET A 187 -17.00 2.53 10.24
N THR A 188 -18.30 2.29 10.42
CA THR A 188 -18.98 1.15 9.80
C THR A 188 -19.83 1.62 8.63
N LEU A 189 -19.54 1.09 7.45
CA LEU A 189 -20.37 1.23 6.26
C LEU A 189 -21.43 0.13 6.30
N SER A 190 -22.70 0.49 6.17
CA SER A 190 -23.79 -0.48 6.22
C SER A 190 -24.74 -0.28 5.05
N ASN A 191 -25.57 -1.28 4.72
CA ASN A 191 -26.62 -1.11 3.72
C ASN A 191 -27.67 -0.08 4.17
N ALA A 192 -27.76 0.16 5.49
CA ALA A 192 -28.68 1.11 6.09
C ALA A 192 -28.18 2.58 6.01
N SER A 193 -26.91 2.84 5.65
CA SER A 193 -26.36 4.20 5.60
C SER A 193 -26.77 5.02 4.36
N GLY A 194 -27.91 4.69 3.75
CA GLY A 194 -28.80 5.68 3.14
C GLY A 194 -28.47 6.24 1.75
N THR A 195 -27.26 6.13 1.21
CA THR A 195 -27.02 6.54 -0.18
C THR A 195 -25.84 5.80 -0.80
N MET A 196 -26.14 4.91 -1.75
CA MET A 196 -25.14 4.34 -2.64
C MET A 196 -24.65 5.44 -3.59
N VAL A 197 -23.34 5.59 -3.76
CA VAL A 197 -22.79 6.54 -4.75
C VAL A 197 -22.48 5.76 -6.04
N ASN A 198 -22.80 6.34 -7.20
CA ASN A 198 -22.37 5.88 -8.54
C ASN A 198 -22.38 4.34 -8.75
N GLY A 199 -23.57 3.74 -8.84
CA GLY A 199 -23.70 2.35 -9.26
C GLY A 199 -23.57 1.31 -8.14
N GLY A 200 -23.68 1.71 -6.88
CA GLY A 200 -23.85 0.77 -5.76
C GLY A 200 -22.65 0.60 -4.83
N ARG A 201 -21.62 1.45 -4.91
CA ARG A 201 -20.48 1.38 -3.99
C ARG A 201 -20.62 2.46 -2.91
N ARG A 202 -20.34 2.11 -1.65
CA ARG A 202 -20.18 3.10 -0.58
C ARG A 202 -18.73 3.54 -0.53
N SER A 203 -18.52 4.76 -0.04
CA SER A 203 -17.19 5.31 0.16
C SER A 203 -17.05 5.79 1.60
N ALA A 204 -16.02 5.31 2.30
CA ALA A 204 -15.56 5.95 3.54
C ALA A 204 -14.36 6.84 3.22
N GLY A 205 -14.27 7.97 3.90
CA GLY A 205 -13.09 8.83 3.86
C GLY A 205 -12.57 9.10 5.27
N ILE A 206 -11.28 9.35 5.43
CA ILE A 206 -10.71 10.11 6.55
C ILE A 206 -9.59 10.97 5.98
N LYS A 207 -9.65 12.28 6.19
CA LYS A 207 -8.62 13.20 5.72
C LYS A 207 -8.02 13.97 6.88
N GLY A 208 -6.69 14.02 6.95
CA GLY A 208 -5.95 14.94 7.80
C GLY A 208 -5.28 16.03 6.99
N ALA A 209 -4.91 17.12 7.66
CA ALA A 209 -4.16 18.22 7.07
C ALA A 209 -2.72 17.86 6.66
N GLY A 210 -2.20 16.72 7.10
CA GLY A 210 -0.89 16.20 6.70
C GLY A 210 -0.29 15.21 7.69
N LEU A 211 0.53 14.28 7.19
CA LEU A 211 1.17 13.19 7.96
C LEU A 211 1.88 13.68 9.24
N ASN A 212 2.52 14.85 9.17
CA ASN A 212 3.26 15.45 10.29
C ASN A 212 2.45 16.50 11.07
N SER A 213 1.28 16.90 10.57
CA SER A 213 0.44 17.95 11.17
C SER A 213 -0.68 17.40 12.04
N VAL A 214 -1.17 16.18 11.71
CA VAL A 214 -2.28 15.54 12.40
C VAL A 214 -1.81 14.27 13.09
N ALA A 215 -1.95 14.22 14.40
CA ALA A 215 -1.57 13.08 15.22
C ALA A 215 -2.79 12.54 15.99
N ILE A 216 -3.21 11.31 15.74
CA ILE A 216 -4.23 10.64 16.55
C ILE A 216 -3.50 9.68 17.49
N ARG A 217 -3.53 9.98 18.78
CA ARG A 217 -2.75 9.31 19.82
C ARG A 217 -3.64 8.49 20.74
N TYR A 218 -3.38 7.20 20.82
CA TYR A 218 -4.01 6.34 21.80
C TYR A 218 -3.40 6.52 23.18
N THR A 219 -4.24 6.81 24.16
CA THR A 219 -3.90 7.00 25.58
C THR A 219 -4.65 6.04 26.50
N GLY A 220 -5.45 5.14 25.94
CA GLY A 220 -6.19 4.15 26.72
C GLY A 220 -5.29 3.12 27.41
N ALA A 221 -5.78 2.57 28.51
CA ALA A 221 -5.06 1.60 29.33
C ALA A 221 -5.18 0.14 28.83
N THR A 222 -6.10 -0.13 27.90
CA THR A 222 -6.38 -1.47 27.36
C THR A 222 -5.99 -1.54 25.89
N ALA A 223 -5.78 -2.73 25.35
CA ALA A 223 -5.47 -2.88 23.94
C ALA A 223 -6.72 -2.59 23.09
N ALA A 224 -6.55 -1.82 22.01
CA ALA A 224 -7.61 -1.52 21.06
C ALA A 224 -7.02 -1.35 19.64
N THR A 225 -7.89 -1.46 18.63
CA THR A 225 -7.61 -0.90 17.31
C THR A 225 -7.93 0.59 17.33
N LEU A 226 -6.99 1.47 16.99
CA LEU A 226 -7.20 2.92 17.08
C LEU A 226 -8.27 3.40 16.11
N ILE A 227 -8.21 2.97 14.86
CA ILE A 227 -9.23 3.23 13.85
C ILE A 227 -9.58 1.93 13.15
N THR A 228 -10.85 1.56 13.19
CA THR A 228 -11.40 0.45 12.41
C THR A 228 -12.39 0.98 11.39
N VAL A 229 -12.13 0.70 10.11
CA VAL A 229 -13.10 0.90 9.02
C VAL A 229 -13.64 -0.47 8.63
N THR A 230 -14.96 -0.64 8.72
CA THR A 230 -15.63 -1.90 8.36
C THR A 230 -16.62 -1.67 7.23
N GLY A 231 -16.41 -2.35 6.11
CA GLY A 231 -17.33 -2.37 4.97
C GLY A 231 -18.20 -3.62 4.95
N THR A 232 -18.73 -3.93 3.76
CA THR A 232 -19.48 -5.16 3.48
C THR A 232 -18.89 -6.02 2.37
N GLY A 233 -17.72 -5.68 1.82
CA GLY A 233 -17.01 -6.44 0.79
C GLY A 233 -16.48 -5.57 -0.36
N ASP A 234 -17.34 -4.75 -0.98
CA ASP A 234 -17.04 -4.00 -2.21
C ASP A 234 -16.83 -2.49 -1.99
N ASP A 235 -16.73 -2.07 -0.72
CA ASP A 235 -16.73 -0.66 -0.35
C ASP A 235 -15.37 -0.01 -0.46
N ALA A 236 -15.33 1.15 -1.12
CA ALA A 236 -14.12 1.94 -1.25
C ALA A 236 -13.80 2.71 0.04
N VAL A 237 -12.53 2.82 0.36
CA VAL A 237 -12.06 3.56 1.54
C VAL A 237 -10.91 4.48 1.13
N GLN A 238 -10.95 5.75 1.54
CA GLN A 238 -9.89 6.73 1.27
C GLN A 238 -9.36 7.30 2.58
N LEU A 239 -8.11 7.00 2.94
CA LEU A 239 -7.47 7.50 4.15
C LEU A 239 -6.25 8.33 3.76
N GLU A 240 -6.19 9.59 4.20
CA GLU A 240 -5.14 10.51 3.76
C GLU A 240 -4.59 11.39 4.89
N GLY A 241 -3.27 11.47 5.02
CA GLY A 241 -2.62 12.64 5.62
C GLY A 241 -2.72 12.77 7.15
N PHE A 242 -2.57 11.68 7.89
CA PHE A 242 -2.50 11.70 9.36
C PHE A 242 -1.60 10.59 9.90
N ARG A 243 -1.21 10.67 11.17
CA ARG A 243 -0.48 9.59 11.86
C ARG A 243 -1.27 9.00 13.03
N LEU A 244 -1.11 7.70 13.24
CA LEU A 244 -1.63 6.91 14.35
C LEU A 244 -0.46 6.48 15.23
N LEU A 245 -0.55 6.75 16.54
CA LEU A 245 0.50 6.42 17.50
C LEU A 245 -0.09 5.95 18.83
N CYS A 246 0.63 5.09 19.53
CA CYS A 246 0.28 4.64 20.87
C CYS A 246 1.25 5.24 21.88
N SER A 247 0.73 5.84 22.95
CA SER A 247 1.57 6.34 24.05
C SER A 247 2.27 5.22 24.84
N ASN A 248 1.70 4.01 24.82
CA ASN A 248 2.23 2.84 25.50
C ASN A 248 2.52 1.71 24.49
N PRO A 249 3.76 1.57 23.98
CA PRO A 249 4.10 0.52 23.02
C PRO A 249 4.06 -0.90 23.60
N ASN A 250 3.91 -1.03 24.93
CA ASN A 250 3.81 -2.33 25.61
C ASN A 250 2.38 -2.86 25.70
N LEU A 251 1.37 -2.12 25.21
CA LEU A 251 0.01 -2.64 25.10
C LEU A 251 -0.01 -3.79 24.09
N MET A 252 0.03 -5.01 24.62
CA MET A 252 -0.05 -6.21 23.80
C MET A 252 -1.39 -6.21 23.04
N ASN A 253 -1.36 -6.52 21.74
CA ASN A 253 -2.52 -6.61 20.85
C ASN A 253 -3.18 -5.27 20.44
N SER A 254 -2.54 -4.11 20.62
CA SER A 254 -3.04 -2.88 19.99
C SER A 254 -2.82 -2.90 18.47
N THR A 255 -3.81 -2.44 17.72
CA THR A 255 -3.71 -2.28 16.26
C THR A 255 -3.81 -0.81 15.90
N GLY A 256 -3.00 -0.31 14.98
CA GLY A 256 -3.12 1.07 14.52
C GLY A 256 -4.35 1.26 13.64
N LEU A 257 -4.33 0.65 12.46
CA LEU A 257 -5.40 0.75 11.47
C LEU A 257 -5.98 -0.62 11.17
N GLY A 258 -7.30 -0.76 11.29
CA GLY A 258 -8.06 -1.93 10.85
C GLY A 258 -8.90 -1.62 9.61
N LEU A 259 -8.71 -2.38 8.54
CA LEU A 259 -9.51 -2.35 7.30
C LEU A 259 -10.20 -3.71 7.13
N HIS A 260 -11.50 -3.77 7.40
CA HIS A 260 -12.23 -5.04 7.45
C HIS A 260 -13.36 -5.05 6.44
N ARG A 261 -13.45 -6.09 5.60
CA ARG A 261 -14.52 -6.25 4.60
C ARG A 261 -14.61 -5.07 3.63
N VAL A 262 -13.46 -4.62 3.15
CA VAL A 262 -13.35 -3.51 2.20
C VAL A 262 -12.54 -3.93 1.00
N ALA A 263 -12.94 -3.46 -0.17
CA ALA A 263 -12.16 -3.61 -1.39
C ALA A 263 -11.84 -2.21 -1.93
N ASN A 264 -10.88 -2.04 -2.83
CA ASN A 264 -10.63 -0.73 -3.44
C ASN A 264 -10.29 0.37 -2.41
N TYR A 265 -9.48 0.05 -1.40
CA TYR A 265 -9.02 1.04 -0.43
C TYR A 265 -7.78 1.79 -0.92
N ASN A 266 -7.65 3.06 -0.57
CA ASN A 266 -6.50 3.91 -0.86
C ASN A 266 -6.06 4.60 0.42
N VAL A 267 -4.90 4.21 0.94
CA VAL A 267 -4.26 4.77 2.12
C VAL A 267 -3.04 5.55 1.66
N THR A 268 -3.08 6.87 1.75
CA THR A 268 -2.03 7.76 1.24
C THR A 268 -1.47 8.64 2.34
N LYS A 269 -0.14 8.66 2.51
CA LYS A 269 0.53 9.51 3.53
C LYS A 269 -0.05 9.30 4.93
N VAL A 270 -0.29 8.04 5.29
CA VAL A 270 -0.71 7.65 6.64
C VAL A 270 0.47 7.03 7.38
N GLY A 271 0.70 7.51 8.59
CA GLY A 271 1.72 6.98 9.49
C GLY A 271 1.08 6.07 10.53
N VAL A 272 1.68 4.93 10.81
CA VAL A 272 1.28 4.05 11.90
C VAL A 272 2.52 3.61 12.66
N SER A 273 2.56 3.90 13.96
CA SER A 273 3.73 3.57 14.77
C SER A 273 3.41 3.18 16.19
N THR A 274 4.37 2.51 16.85
CA THR A 274 4.32 2.16 18.27
C THR A 274 3.16 1.23 18.66
N MET A 275 2.67 0.44 17.72
CA MET A 275 1.59 -0.54 17.94
C MET A 275 2.12 -1.96 18.13
N TYR A 276 1.28 -2.85 18.65
CA TYR A 276 1.56 -4.28 18.48
C TYR A 276 1.47 -4.66 17.00
N LEU A 277 0.35 -4.35 16.33
CA LEU A 277 0.15 -4.51 14.90
C LEU A 277 -0.07 -3.14 14.25
N GLY A 278 0.71 -2.77 13.24
CA GLY A 278 0.52 -1.50 12.56
C GLY A 278 -0.82 -1.47 11.81
N VAL A 279 -0.93 -2.30 10.77
CA VAL A 279 -2.15 -2.38 9.94
C VAL A 279 -2.71 -3.80 9.94
N ASP A 280 -3.99 -3.96 10.28
CA ASP A 280 -4.78 -5.16 10.02
C ASP A 280 -5.67 -4.91 8.81
N PHE A 281 -5.57 -5.75 7.79
CA PHE A 281 -6.42 -5.67 6.60
C PHE A 281 -6.99 -7.06 6.26
N THR A 282 -7.49 -7.74 7.29
CA THR A 282 -8.22 -8.99 7.18
C THR A 282 -9.56 -8.81 6.46
N ASP A 283 -9.89 -9.74 5.55
CA ASP A 283 -11.04 -9.61 4.65
C ASP A 283 -10.99 -8.31 3.81
N ALA A 284 -9.81 -7.91 3.35
CA ALA A 284 -9.65 -6.74 2.48
C ALA A 284 -8.68 -7.00 1.33
N GLY A 285 -8.99 -6.46 0.14
CA GLY A 285 -8.21 -6.64 -1.08
C GLY A 285 -8.30 -5.45 -2.04
N GLU A 286 -7.59 -5.54 -3.16
CA GLU A 286 -7.60 -4.56 -4.26
C GLU A 286 -7.24 -3.14 -3.82
N GLY A 287 -6.40 -2.99 -2.79
CA GLY A 287 -6.09 -1.70 -2.20
C GLY A 287 -4.67 -1.20 -2.46
N THR A 288 -4.44 0.07 -2.17
CA THR A 288 -3.14 0.73 -2.30
C THR A 288 -2.75 1.41 -0.99
N PHE A 289 -1.52 1.17 -0.55
CA PHE A 289 -0.79 1.97 0.42
C PHE A 289 0.26 2.80 -0.34
N SER A 290 0.13 4.12 -0.32
CA SER A 290 1.04 5.04 -1.01
C SER A 290 1.70 5.99 -0.03
N GLU A 291 3.03 6.10 -0.06
CA GLU A 291 3.78 7.05 0.80
C GLU A 291 3.48 6.89 2.30
N CYS A 292 3.13 5.67 2.72
CA CYS A 292 2.81 5.38 4.12
C CYS A 292 4.07 5.11 4.94
N VAL A 293 4.01 5.40 6.24
CA VAL A 293 5.09 5.13 7.19
C VAL A 293 4.59 4.12 8.21
N ILE A 294 5.06 2.88 8.13
CA ILE A 294 4.66 1.77 8.99
C ILE A 294 5.88 1.34 9.81
N SER A 295 6.05 1.99 10.97
CA SER A 295 7.31 1.94 11.70
C SER A 295 7.19 1.69 13.20
N TYR A 296 8.20 1.06 13.80
CA TYR A 296 8.26 0.87 15.26
C TYR A 296 7.08 0.10 15.85
N ASN A 297 6.43 -0.75 15.06
CA ASN A 297 5.41 -1.68 15.56
C ASN A 297 6.06 -3.00 15.97
N LYS A 298 5.34 -3.92 16.62
CA LYS A 298 5.85 -5.30 16.70
C LYS A 298 5.77 -5.97 15.33
N ILE A 299 4.61 -5.89 14.69
CA ILE A 299 4.39 -6.34 13.31
C ILE A 299 3.89 -5.14 12.51
N GLY A 300 4.51 -4.84 11.37
CA GLY A 300 4.13 -3.70 10.53
C GLY A 300 2.72 -3.83 9.98
N GLY A 301 2.37 -4.98 9.40
CA GLY A 301 1.02 -5.21 8.92
C GLY A 301 0.69 -6.69 8.72
N TYR A 302 -0.60 -7.01 8.74
CA TYR A 302 -1.14 -8.35 8.61
C TYR A 302 -2.40 -8.35 7.75
N ALA A 303 -2.45 -9.29 6.82
CA ALA A 303 -3.62 -9.58 5.99
C ALA A 303 -3.90 -11.07 5.97
N ASN A 304 -5.18 -11.43 6.01
CA ASN A 304 -5.63 -12.80 5.81
C ASN A 304 -7.08 -12.82 5.31
N VAL A 305 -7.50 -13.96 4.80
CA VAL A 305 -8.92 -14.31 4.66
C VAL A 305 -9.48 -14.50 6.08
N GLY A 306 -10.46 -13.68 6.44
CA GLY A 306 -11.22 -13.83 7.67
C GLY A 306 -12.47 -14.66 7.44
N VAL A 307 -13.52 -14.38 8.23
CA VAL A 307 -14.79 -15.12 8.16
C VAL A 307 -15.64 -14.71 6.95
N HIS A 308 -15.31 -13.60 6.29
CA HIS A 308 -16.08 -13.08 5.16
C HIS A 308 -15.52 -13.48 3.80
N GLY A 309 -14.38 -14.19 3.77
CA GLY A 309 -13.89 -14.84 2.55
C GLY A 309 -13.22 -13.89 1.55
N VAL A 310 -12.96 -12.64 1.91
CA VAL A 310 -12.30 -11.69 1.00
C VAL A 310 -10.80 -11.92 1.09
N ALA A 311 -10.20 -12.46 0.04
CA ALA A 311 -8.77 -12.69 0.00
C ALA A 311 -7.98 -11.39 -0.18
N PRO A 312 -6.80 -11.25 0.46
CA PRO A 312 -5.92 -10.10 0.30
C PRO A 312 -5.18 -10.17 -1.04
N ASN A 313 -5.93 -10.03 -2.11
CA ASN A 313 -5.46 -10.07 -3.48
C ASN A 313 -5.23 -8.65 -4.01
N GLY A 314 -4.23 -8.46 -4.88
CA GLY A 314 -4.08 -7.22 -5.63
C GLY A 314 -3.71 -6.00 -4.80
N ASN A 315 -3.04 -6.17 -3.65
CA ASN A 315 -2.64 -5.04 -2.83
C ASN A 315 -1.31 -4.44 -3.31
N LEU A 316 -1.24 -3.12 -3.40
CA LEU A 316 -0.04 -2.36 -3.79
C LEU A 316 0.51 -1.58 -2.61
N PHE A 317 1.79 -1.79 -2.28
CA PHE A 317 2.58 -0.93 -1.42
C PHE A 317 3.53 -0.12 -2.32
N HIS A 318 3.32 1.19 -2.41
CA HIS A 318 4.10 2.09 -3.24
C HIS A 318 4.77 3.18 -2.41
N LYS A 319 6.09 3.36 -2.56
CA LYS A 319 6.84 4.41 -1.85
C LYS A 319 6.65 4.41 -0.33
N CYS A 320 6.37 3.25 0.26
CA CYS A 320 6.16 3.13 1.69
C CYS A 320 7.50 2.97 2.43
N ALA A 321 7.57 3.51 3.65
CA ALA A 321 8.64 3.21 4.59
C ALA A 321 8.12 2.19 5.61
N ILE A 322 8.56 0.94 5.50
CA ILE A 322 8.20 -0.15 6.42
C ILE A 322 9.47 -0.51 7.19
N ASN A 323 9.64 0.05 8.38
CA ASN A 323 10.91 -0.02 9.07
C ASN A 323 10.82 -0.23 10.59
N SER A 324 11.91 -0.74 11.17
CA SER A 324 12.08 -0.87 12.62
C SER A 324 10.94 -1.61 13.32
N ASN A 325 10.24 -2.50 12.61
CA ASN A 325 9.19 -3.32 13.22
C ASN A 325 9.85 -4.52 13.91
N GLN A 326 9.58 -4.73 15.20
CA GLN A 326 10.37 -5.62 16.07
C GLN A 326 10.39 -7.07 15.59
N TYR A 327 9.23 -7.60 15.18
CA TYR A 327 9.06 -8.99 14.75
C TYR A 327 8.97 -9.14 13.24
N GLY A 328 8.60 -8.11 12.47
CA GLY A 328 8.48 -8.21 11.02
C GLY A 328 7.73 -7.04 10.39
N GLY A 329 7.92 -6.86 9.07
CA GLY A 329 7.25 -5.83 8.28
C GLY A 329 5.82 -6.23 7.94
N ILE A 330 5.56 -6.60 6.68
CA ILE A 330 4.21 -6.96 6.20
C ILE A 330 4.08 -8.47 6.05
N ARG A 331 3.02 -9.05 6.62
CA ARG A 331 2.62 -10.44 6.42
C ARG A 331 1.29 -10.53 5.70
N ILE A 332 1.22 -11.28 4.60
CA ILE A 332 -0.01 -11.53 3.83
C ILE A 332 -0.20 -13.04 3.73
N VAL A 333 -1.36 -13.52 4.16
CA VAL A 333 -1.72 -14.94 4.15
C VAL A 333 -2.88 -15.16 3.16
N ASN A 334 -2.80 -16.23 2.35
CA ASN A 334 -3.82 -16.61 1.36
C ASN A 334 -4.13 -15.52 0.31
N GLY A 335 -3.15 -14.68 -0.04
CA GLY A 335 -3.28 -13.64 -1.06
C GLY A 335 -2.69 -14.03 -2.43
N CYS A 336 -2.94 -13.21 -3.44
CA CYS A 336 -2.24 -13.24 -4.73
C CYS A 336 -2.06 -11.84 -5.31
N ASN A 337 -1.19 -11.70 -6.31
CA ASN A 337 -0.94 -10.46 -7.03
C ASN A 337 -0.60 -9.25 -6.13
N ASN A 338 0.15 -9.47 -5.05
CA ASN A 338 0.56 -8.39 -4.16
C ASN A 338 1.85 -7.74 -4.66
N VAL A 339 1.90 -6.41 -4.65
CA VAL A 339 3.00 -5.62 -5.23
C VAL A 339 3.67 -4.76 -4.16
N PHE A 340 5.00 -4.79 -4.13
CA PHE A 340 5.82 -3.87 -3.33
C PHE A 340 6.76 -3.13 -4.26
N SER A 341 6.55 -1.83 -4.41
CA SER A 341 7.24 -1.01 -5.40
C SER A 341 7.82 0.25 -4.77
N ASN A 342 9.11 0.51 -5.00
CA ASN A 342 9.78 1.74 -4.51
C ASN A 342 9.76 1.92 -2.98
N CYS A 343 9.65 0.84 -2.20
CA CYS A 343 9.58 0.91 -0.74
C CYS A 343 10.96 0.90 -0.07
N GLN A 344 11.01 1.41 1.16
CA GLN A 344 12.14 1.28 2.08
C GLN A 344 11.80 0.24 3.15
N LEU A 345 12.53 -0.87 3.17
CA LEU A 345 12.29 -2.02 4.03
C LEU A 345 13.48 -2.21 4.98
N LEU A 346 13.48 -1.52 6.12
CA LEU A 346 14.68 -1.33 6.94
C LEU A 346 14.54 -1.81 8.37
N GLY A 347 15.49 -2.57 8.90
CA GLY A 347 15.55 -2.85 10.34
C GLY A 347 14.34 -3.63 10.90
N ASN A 348 13.64 -4.41 10.06
CA ASN A 348 12.54 -5.25 10.53
C ASN A 348 13.08 -6.57 11.11
N GLY A 349 12.42 -7.09 12.15
CA GLY A 349 12.84 -8.32 12.84
C GLY A 349 14.00 -8.12 13.83
N THR A 350 14.29 -6.89 14.28
CA THR A 350 15.52 -6.56 15.03
C THR A 350 15.55 -7.00 16.49
N VAL A 351 14.43 -7.46 17.04
CA VAL A 351 14.32 -7.92 18.44
C VAL A 351 13.91 -9.39 18.42
N SER A 352 14.38 -10.18 19.38
CA SER A 352 14.06 -11.59 19.57
C SER A 352 12.54 -11.85 19.60
N GLY A 353 11.95 -12.00 18.42
CA GLY A 353 10.61 -12.49 18.20
C GLY A 353 10.64 -13.96 17.81
N PRO A 354 9.48 -14.58 17.59
CA PRO A 354 9.46 -15.90 16.98
C PRO A 354 10.03 -15.80 15.55
N ASP A 355 11.06 -16.59 15.24
CA ASP A 355 11.70 -16.65 13.91
C ASP A 355 10.68 -16.81 12.77
N SER A 356 9.50 -17.37 13.05
CA SER A 356 8.40 -17.53 12.11
C SER A 356 7.77 -16.23 11.60
N LEU A 357 8.06 -15.08 12.22
CA LEU A 357 7.52 -13.77 11.80
C LEU A 357 8.59 -12.80 11.29
N MET A 358 9.86 -13.04 11.58
CA MET A 358 11.01 -12.16 11.30
C MET A 358 11.40 -12.10 9.82
N ARG A 359 10.60 -11.34 9.04
CA ARG A 359 10.83 -10.92 7.64
C ARG A 359 10.37 -9.48 7.43
N ALA A 360 10.93 -8.80 6.43
CA ALA A 360 10.39 -7.52 5.97
C ALA A 360 9.10 -7.72 5.15
N ILE A 361 9.09 -8.73 4.29
CA ILE A 361 7.90 -9.17 3.55
C ILE A 361 7.73 -10.68 3.77
N TYR A 362 6.56 -11.07 4.27
CA TYR A 362 6.20 -12.47 4.43
C TYR A 362 4.89 -12.78 3.71
N LEU A 363 4.96 -13.53 2.62
CA LEU A 363 3.80 -13.97 1.87
C LEU A 363 3.60 -15.47 2.10
N GLU A 364 2.47 -15.85 2.70
CA GLU A 364 2.20 -17.21 3.14
C GLU A 364 0.96 -17.79 2.43
N TYR A 365 1.08 -19.04 1.95
CA TYR A 365 0.02 -19.74 1.22
C TYR A 365 -0.50 -18.96 0.02
N ILE A 366 0.40 -18.27 -0.68
CA ILE A 366 0.02 -17.45 -1.83
C ILE A 366 -0.14 -18.28 -3.11
N GLY A 367 -0.86 -17.73 -4.07
CA GLY A 367 -1.09 -18.34 -5.38
C GLY A 367 -2.37 -19.19 -5.48
N ILE A 368 -3.14 -19.33 -4.40
CA ILE A 368 -4.39 -20.14 -4.40
C ILE A 368 -5.43 -19.58 -5.39
N ASN A 369 -5.53 -18.25 -5.51
CA ASN A 369 -6.57 -17.57 -6.30
C ASN A 369 -6.05 -16.90 -7.58
N GLY A 370 -4.80 -17.14 -7.98
CA GLY A 370 -4.25 -16.48 -9.17
C GLY A 370 -2.83 -16.91 -9.52
N GLY A 371 -2.48 -16.80 -10.81
CA GLY A 371 -1.20 -17.26 -11.34
C GLY A 371 0.01 -16.42 -10.92
N ASN A 372 -0.15 -15.14 -10.62
CA ASN A 372 0.91 -14.31 -10.05
C ASN A 372 0.72 -14.18 -8.54
N ALA A 373 1.73 -14.56 -7.78
CA ALA A 373 1.68 -14.57 -6.33
C ALA A 373 2.16 -13.22 -5.78
N ALA A 374 3.26 -12.68 -6.31
CA ALA A 374 3.81 -11.38 -5.90
C ALA A 374 4.74 -10.74 -6.93
N SER A 375 4.81 -9.41 -6.91
CA SER A 375 5.84 -8.62 -7.60
C SER A 375 6.52 -7.67 -6.62
N ILE A 376 7.84 -7.78 -6.46
CA ILE A 376 8.62 -6.97 -5.52
C ILE A 376 9.72 -6.26 -6.31
N GLU A 377 9.57 -4.96 -6.50
CA GLU A 377 10.38 -4.17 -7.43
C GLU A 377 10.93 -2.85 -6.89
N ASN A 378 12.18 -2.55 -7.28
CA ASN A 378 12.84 -1.26 -7.00
C ASN A 378 12.83 -0.86 -5.51
N ASN A 379 12.94 -1.83 -4.60
CA ASN A 379 12.93 -1.58 -3.16
C ASN A 379 14.37 -1.45 -2.61
N TYR A 380 14.51 -0.64 -1.56
CA TYR A 380 15.72 -0.54 -0.75
C TYR A 380 15.55 -1.36 0.52
N ILE A 381 16.38 -2.39 0.71
CA ILE A 381 16.22 -3.42 1.75
C ILE A 381 17.51 -3.53 2.56
N GLU A 382 17.45 -3.23 3.85
CA GLU A 382 18.67 -3.14 4.68
C GLU A 382 18.43 -3.49 6.15
N GLY A 383 19.40 -4.15 6.76
CA GLY A 383 19.46 -4.32 8.23
C GLY A 383 18.31 -5.13 8.83
N ASN A 384 17.54 -5.85 8.01
CA ASN A 384 16.50 -6.76 8.47
C ASN A 384 17.15 -8.01 9.11
N GLN A 385 16.47 -8.63 10.07
CA GLN A 385 16.92 -9.79 10.84
C GLN A 385 15.84 -10.88 10.87
N GLY A 386 16.27 -12.14 11.10
CA GLY A 386 15.44 -13.33 10.99
C GLY A 386 15.86 -14.31 9.89
N GLY A 387 14.92 -15.14 9.46
CA GLY A 387 15.19 -16.21 8.49
C GLY A 387 15.36 -15.72 7.04
N ALA A 388 14.69 -14.65 6.66
CA ALA A 388 14.77 -14.04 5.33
C ALA A 388 14.34 -12.56 5.32
N CYS A 389 14.86 -11.71 4.41
CA CYS A 389 14.24 -10.38 4.19
C CYS A 389 12.85 -10.55 3.56
N ILE A 390 12.78 -11.38 2.53
CA ILE A 390 11.56 -11.73 1.80
C ILE A 390 11.37 -13.24 1.92
N GLU A 391 10.23 -13.69 2.43
CA GLU A 391 9.82 -15.09 2.30
C GLU A 391 8.51 -15.19 1.54
N ILE A 392 8.51 -16.06 0.54
CA ILE A 392 7.34 -16.40 -0.25
C ILE A 392 7.11 -17.92 -0.11
N LYS A 393 5.98 -18.26 0.52
CA LYS A 393 5.51 -19.63 0.69
C LYS A 393 4.30 -19.88 -0.18
N PHE A 394 4.50 -20.62 -1.26
CA PHE A 394 3.47 -20.96 -2.23
C PHE A 394 2.53 -22.04 -1.67
N GLY A 395 1.22 -21.79 -1.75
CA GLY A 395 0.20 -22.80 -1.44
C GLY A 395 -0.18 -23.67 -2.65
N ASN A 396 0.11 -23.19 -3.85
CA ASN A 396 -0.15 -23.79 -5.17
C ASN A 396 0.99 -23.34 -6.12
N GLY A 397 1.07 -23.86 -7.34
CA GLY A 397 1.87 -23.25 -8.40
C GLY A 397 1.54 -21.76 -8.61
N GLY A 398 2.38 -21.07 -9.35
CA GLY A 398 2.23 -19.64 -9.60
C GLY A 398 3.55 -18.98 -9.94
N ALA A 399 3.58 -17.65 -9.92
CA ALA A 399 4.75 -16.86 -10.26
C ALA A 399 5.15 -15.88 -9.15
N ALA A 400 6.43 -15.58 -9.02
CA ALA A 400 6.93 -14.45 -8.24
C ALA A 400 8.02 -13.70 -9.01
N ASN A 401 7.90 -12.38 -9.08
CA ASN A 401 8.86 -11.49 -9.73
C ASN A 401 9.57 -10.64 -8.68
N ILE A 402 10.89 -10.79 -8.55
CA ILE A 402 11.73 -9.98 -7.67
C ILE A 402 12.73 -9.24 -8.55
N GLU A 403 12.55 -7.93 -8.72
CA GLU A 403 13.31 -7.18 -9.71
C GLU A 403 13.91 -5.88 -9.16
N LYS A 404 15.15 -5.58 -9.54
CA LYS A 404 15.78 -4.26 -9.32
C LYS A 404 15.85 -3.83 -7.85
N ASN A 405 15.83 -4.78 -6.91
CA ASN A 405 15.93 -4.47 -5.49
C ASN A 405 17.40 -4.36 -5.05
N THR A 406 17.65 -3.58 -4.01
CA THR A 406 18.96 -3.50 -3.35
C THR A 406 18.89 -4.15 -1.98
N PHE A 407 19.71 -5.17 -1.75
CA PHE A 407 19.81 -5.91 -0.49
C PHE A 407 21.14 -5.63 0.21
N ASN A 408 21.07 -5.02 1.39
CA ASN A 408 22.23 -4.62 2.18
C ASN A 408 22.24 -5.35 3.54
N ARG A 409 23.31 -6.11 3.81
CA ARG A 409 23.58 -6.72 5.12
C ARG A 409 24.53 -5.83 5.91
N LEU A 410 24.25 -5.61 7.21
CA LEU A 410 25.00 -4.67 8.06
C LEU A 410 25.65 -5.37 9.24
N GLY A 411 26.97 -5.62 9.20
CA GLY A 411 27.71 -6.16 10.35
C GLY A 411 27.08 -7.44 10.91
N THR A 412 26.51 -7.36 12.13
CA THR A 412 25.77 -8.46 12.80
C THR A 412 24.25 -8.41 12.60
N GLN A 413 23.72 -7.33 12.02
CA GLN A 413 22.30 -7.15 11.72
C GLN A 413 22.01 -7.61 10.30
N PHE A 414 21.75 -8.91 10.15
CA PHE A 414 21.37 -9.49 8.87
C PHE A 414 20.45 -10.69 9.05
N ASN A 415 19.66 -10.97 8.02
CA ASN A 415 18.92 -12.20 7.89
C ASN A 415 19.82 -13.37 7.47
N THR A 416 19.44 -14.58 7.85
CA THR A 416 20.06 -15.80 7.32
C THR A 416 20.04 -15.78 5.79
N ASN A 417 18.90 -15.41 5.19
CA ASN A 417 18.74 -15.30 3.74
C ASN A 417 18.21 -13.92 3.32
N ASP A 418 18.44 -13.50 2.08
CA ASP A 418 17.78 -12.28 1.58
C ASP A 418 16.41 -12.63 1.03
N ILE A 419 16.32 -13.71 0.24
CA ILE A 419 15.09 -14.21 -0.34
C ILE A 419 14.96 -15.70 -0.04
N LYS A 420 13.79 -16.12 0.43
CA LYS A 420 13.44 -17.53 0.61
C LYS A 420 12.15 -17.86 -0.11
N PHE A 421 12.21 -18.88 -0.95
CA PHE A 421 11.06 -19.50 -1.56
C PHE A 421 10.79 -20.85 -0.91
N SER A 422 9.53 -21.12 -0.63
CA SER A 422 9.09 -22.41 -0.10
C SER A 422 7.76 -22.81 -0.71
N VAL A 423 7.48 -24.11 -0.75
CA VAL A 423 6.15 -24.64 -1.06
C VAL A 423 5.53 -25.23 0.20
N PHE A 424 4.22 -25.11 0.32
CA PHE A 424 3.46 -25.82 1.35
C PHE A 424 3.35 -27.31 1.02
N ASN A 425 3.09 -28.14 2.04
CA ASN A 425 3.04 -29.60 1.95
C ASN A 425 1.98 -30.15 0.97
N GLY A 426 1.14 -29.31 0.39
CA GLY A 426 0.22 -29.69 -0.68
C GLY A 426 0.91 -29.94 -2.04
N LEU A 427 2.12 -29.43 -2.23
CA LEU A 427 2.90 -29.65 -3.45
C LEU A 427 3.98 -30.72 -3.25
N SER A 428 4.02 -31.70 -4.15
CA SER A 428 4.90 -32.86 -4.13
C SER A 428 5.69 -33.01 -5.43
N ALA A 429 6.73 -33.85 -5.41
CA ALA A 429 7.46 -34.23 -6.61
C ALA A 429 6.49 -34.74 -7.70
N GLY A 430 6.67 -34.27 -8.94
CA GLY A 430 5.83 -34.69 -10.07
C GLY A 430 4.53 -33.90 -10.26
N ASP A 431 4.21 -32.96 -9.37
CA ASP A 431 3.04 -32.08 -9.58
C ASP A 431 3.18 -31.25 -10.86
N THR A 432 2.05 -31.10 -11.55
CA THR A 432 1.95 -30.31 -12.79
C THR A 432 1.98 -28.82 -12.53
N GLN A 433 1.61 -28.40 -11.31
CA GLN A 433 1.64 -27.01 -10.86
C GLN A 433 3.10 -26.58 -10.63
N LYS A 434 3.60 -25.71 -11.52
CA LYS A 434 4.95 -25.17 -11.47
C LYS A 434 5.00 -23.82 -10.75
N VAL A 435 6.13 -23.56 -10.10
CA VAL A 435 6.43 -22.28 -9.47
C VAL A 435 7.48 -21.56 -10.30
N HIS A 436 7.07 -20.50 -10.98
CA HIS A 436 7.91 -19.65 -11.80
C HIS A 436 8.50 -18.53 -10.95
N ILE A 437 9.81 -18.39 -10.95
CA ILE A 437 10.52 -17.37 -10.16
C ILE A 437 11.38 -16.58 -11.12
N LYS A 438 11.19 -15.26 -11.12
CA LYS A 438 12.03 -14.34 -11.86
C LYS A 438 12.79 -13.46 -10.89
N LEU A 439 14.11 -13.56 -10.94
CA LEU A 439 15.08 -12.76 -10.20
C LEU A 439 15.85 -11.93 -11.22
N ASN A 440 15.61 -10.62 -11.27
CA ASN A 440 16.17 -9.80 -12.34
C ASN A 440 16.78 -8.50 -11.81
N ASN A 441 18.07 -8.30 -12.07
CA ASN A 441 18.80 -7.09 -11.72
C ASN A 441 18.75 -6.71 -10.23
N ASN A 442 18.57 -7.67 -9.31
CA ASN A 442 18.76 -7.37 -7.89
C ASN A 442 20.26 -7.27 -7.57
N THR A 443 20.59 -6.43 -6.58
CA THR A 443 21.97 -6.26 -6.11
C THR A 443 22.09 -6.67 -4.66
N TYR A 444 23.19 -7.35 -4.34
CA TYR A 444 23.47 -7.88 -3.02
C TYR A 444 24.80 -7.35 -2.49
N ASN A 445 24.76 -6.58 -1.42
CA ASN A 445 25.94 -5.97 -0.81
C ASN A 445 26.07 -6.34 0.67
N GLY A 446 27.28 -6.20 1.20
CA GLY A 446 27.59 -6.34 2.61
C GLY A 446 28.39 -5.13 3.07
N TYR A 447 27.98 -4.53 4.18
CA TYR A 447 28.61 -3.36 4.78
C TYR A 447 28.96 -3.62 6.25
N ASN A 448 29.66 -2.69 6.89
CA ASN A 448 29.97 -2.68 8.31
C ASN A 448 30.65 -3.98 8.80
N ASN A 449 31.67 -4.45 8.07
CA ASN A 449 32.42 -5.68 8.36
C ASN A 449 31.61 -6.99 8.25
N TYR A 450 30.48 -6.98 7.52
CA TYR A 450 29.76 -8.23 7.21
C TYR A 450 30.69 -9.22 6.49
N THR A 451 30.78 -10.44 7.05
CA THR A 451 31.58 -11.54 6.48
C THR A 451 30.65 -12.57 5.83
N PRO A 452 30.75 -12.81 4.51
CA PRO A 452 29.97 -13.83 3.81
C PRO A 452 30.19 -15.24 4.36
N SER A 453 29.13 -16.03 4.53
CA SER A 453 29.18 -17.43 4.98
C SER A 453 28.27 -18.31 4.12
N ALA A 454 28.71 -19.53 3.79
CA ALA A 454 27.90 -20.49 3.04
C ALA A 454 26.57 -20.87 3.73
N SER A 455 26.48 -20.68 5.06
CA SER A 455 25.24 -20.85 5.82
C SER A 455 24.20 -19.75 5.56
N ASN A 456 24.62 -18.61 5.00
CA ASN A 456 23.82 -17.40 4.87
C ASN A 456 23.65 -17.05 3.38
N LYS A 457 23.02 -17.93 2.61
CA LYS A 457 22.81 -17.75 1.18
C LYS A 457 21.95 -16.52 0.90
N ARG A 458 22.11 -15.91 -0.28
CA ARG A 458 21.28 -14.77 -0.70
C ARG A 458 19.87 -15.24 -1.04
N VAL A 459 19.77 -16.27 -1.87
CA VAL A 459 18.49 -16.89 -2.25
C VAL A 459 18.50 -18.37 -1.89
N VAL A 460 17.39 -18.85 -1.29
CA VAL A 460 17.19 -20.27 -0.97
C VAL A 460 15.83 -20.73 -1.46
N TYR A 461 15.81 -21.95 -1.99
CA TYR A 461 14.61 -22.69 -2.37
C TYR A 461 14.48 -23.86 -1.41
N THR A 462 13.34 -23.96 -0.74
CA THR A 462 13.07 -25.03 0.22
C THR A 462 11.88 -25.83 -0.23
N TYR A 463 12.07 -27.14 -0.25
CA TYR A 463 11.04 -28.11 -0.55
C TYR A 463 10.35 -28.46 0.77
N GLY A 464 9.02 -28.48 0.78
CA GLY A 464 8.29 -29.06 1.91
C GLY A 464 8.63 -30.55 2.07
N THR A 465 7.88 -31.27 2.89
CA THR A 465 8.13 -32.71 3.12
C THR A 465 8.00 -33.59 1.86
N GLY A 466 7.42 -33.07 0.77
CA GLY A 466 7.12 -33.79 -0.46
C GLY A 466 8.18 -33.76 -1.57
N ASN A 467 9.39 -33.21 -1.33
CA ASN A 467 10.46 -33.11 -2.34
C ASN A 467 10.03 -32.44 -3.67
N TYR A 468 9.25 -31.37 -3.60
CA TYR A 468 8.77 -30.65 -4.78
C TYR A 468 9.90 -30.30 -5.76
N ASP A 469 9.76 -30.60 -7.04
CA ASP A 469 10.80 -30.36 -8.07
C ASP A 469 10.36 -29.35 -9.14
N GLY A 470 9.23 -28.68 -8.95
CA GLY A 470 8.58 -27.85 -9.95
C GLY A 470 8.99 -26.37 -9.99
N TYR A 471 10.12 -25.97 -9.42
CA TYR A 471 10.62 -24.60 -9.58
C TYR A 471 11.18 -24.38 -10.98
N ILE A 472 10.82 -23.26 -11.60
CA ILE A 472 11.39 -22.75 -12.85
C ILE A 472 11.96 -21.38 -12.53
N VAL A 473 13.28 -21.23 -12.60
CA VAL A 473 13.98 -20.04 -12.10
C VAL A 473 14.73 -19.35 -13.23
N GLU A 474 14.37 -18.09 -13.48
CA GLU A 474 15.12 -17.13 -14.27
C GLU A 474 15.90 -16.23 -13.31
N ASP A 475 17.24 -16.29 -13.34
CA ASP A 475 18.11 -15.52 -12.45
C ASP A 475 19.18 -14.76 -13.24
N SER A 476 19.06 -13.43 -13.24
CA SER A 476 20.02 -12.47 -13.80
C SER A 476 20.52 -11.48 -12.74
N ASP A 477 20.49 -11.85 -11.46
CA ASP A 477 20.93 -10.99 -10.37
C ASP A 477 22.45 -10.82 -10.29
N ASN A 478 22.88 -9.72 -9.66
CA ASN A 478 24.29 -9.44 -9.40
C ASN A 478 24.72 -9.87 -7.99
N TYR A 479 25.32 -11.06 -7.91
CA TYR A 479 25.93 -11.58 -6.68
C TYR A 479 27.40 -11.16 -6.57
N SER A 480 27.65 -10.02 -5.93
CA SER A 480 29.02 -9.50 -5.68
C SER A 480 29.91 -10.47 -4.90
N GLN A 481 29.32 -11.38 -4.11
CA GLN A 481 30.01 -12.32 -3.21
C GLN A 481 29.63 -13.77 -3.55
N ARG A 482 30.49 -14.48 -4.31
CA ARG A 482 30.20 -15.84 -4.82
C ARG A 482 29.86 -16.88 -3.76
N VAL A 483 30.47 -16.81 -2.57
CA VAL A 483 30.27 -17.79 -1.47
C VAL A 483 28.80 -17.87 -1.03
N ILE A 484 28.07 -16.77 -1.17
CA ILE A 484 26.66 -16.64 -0.74
C ILE A 484 25.68 -16.59 -1.91
N ALA A 485 26.16 -16.71 -3.15
CA ALA A 485 25.30 -16.95 -4.30
C ALA A 485 24.47 -18.23 -4.09
N PRO A 486 23.29 -18.35 -4.75
CA PRO A 486 22.47 -19.55 -4.69
C PRO A 486 23.35 -20.76 -5.00
N GLY A 487 23.30 -21.79 -4.15
CA GLY A 487 24.02 -23.03 -4.44
C GLY A 487 23.46 -23.65 -5.74
N SER A 488 24.25 -24.49 -6.41
CA SER A 488 23.85 -25.28 -7.59
C SER A 488 22.78 -26.35 -7.29
N VAL A 489 21.95 -26.14 -6.27
CA VAL A 489 21.18 -27.16 -5.54
C VAL A 489 19.96 -27.65 -6.31
N ILE A 490 19.62 -27.08 -7.46
CA ILE A 490 18.50 -27.60 -8.25
C ILE A 490 19.01 -28.39 -9.45
N THR A 491 19.35 -29.67 -9.22
CA THR A 491 19.75 -30.63 -10.26
C THR A 491 18.63 -30.94 -11.28
N ASN A 492 17.39 -30.56 -10.99
CA ASN A 492 16.23 -30.72 -11.88
C ASN A 492 15.55 -29.39 -12.30
N CYS A 493 16.15 -28.22 -12.04
CA CYS A 493 15.66 -26.99 -12.63
C CYS A 493 16.10 -26.96 -14.08
N LEU A 494 15.15 -26.79 -15.00
CA LEU A 494 15.44 -26.03 -16.20
C LEU A 494 15.74 -24.59 -15.76
N VAL A 495 17.00 -24.31 -15.44
CA VAL A 495 17.49 -22.94 -15.48
C VAL A 495 17.62 -22.64 -16.97
N GLU A 496 16.55 -22.11 -17.57
CA GLU A 496 16.66 -21.47 -18.87
C GLU A 496 17.47 -20.20 -18.68
N ARG A 497 18.80 -20.35 -18.65
CA ARG A 497 19.68 -19.20 -18.82
C ARG A 497 19.48 -18.74 -20.26
N PRO A 498 18.93 -17.55 -20.53
CA PRO A 498 19.01 -17.00 -21.88
C PRO A 498 20.48 -17.02 -22.27
N ALA A 499 20.78 -17.57 -23.45
CA ALA A 499 22.12 -17.60 -23.99
C ALA A 499 22.63 -16.16 -24.11
N TYR A 500 23.36 -15.67 -23.11
CA TYR A 500 24.07 -14.41 -23.22
C TYR A 500 25.05 -14.57 -24.39
N PRO A 501 25.00 -13.73 -25.44
CA PRO A 501 26.09 -13.68 -26.38
C PRO A 501 27.34 -13.31 -25.58
N LEU A 502 28.35 -14.18 -25.58
CA LEU A 502 29.69 -13.91 -25.09
C LEU A 502 30.38 -12.90 -26.03
N ALA A 503 29.78 -11.72 -26.21
CA ALA A 503 30.40 -10.61 -26.89
C ALA A 503 31.05 -9.73 -25.83
N ASN A 504 32.38 -9.75 -25.81
CA ASN A 504 33.29 -8.86 -25.08
C ASN A 504 33.42 -9.11 -23.57
N VAL A 505 33.94 -10.29 -23.21
CA VAL A 505 34.79 -10.38 -22.01
C VAL A 505 36.17 -9.88 -22.40
N GLU A 506 36.49 -8.61 -22.11
CA GLU A 506 37.87 -8.16 -22.10
C GLU A 506 38.57 -8.81 -20.90
N PHE A 507 39.42 -9.78 -21.18
CA PHE A 507 40.32 -10.33 -20.18
C PHE A 507 41.46 -9.32 -19.94
N PRO A 508 41.74 -8.94 -18.68
CA PRO A 508 42.92 -8.14 -18.40
C PRO A 508 44.16 -8.91 -18.86
N PHE A 509 45.03 -8.24 -19.61
CA PHE A 509 46.32 -8.76 -20.07
C PHE A 509 47.09 -9.40 -18.91
N VAL A 510 47.23 -10.73 -18.94
CA VAL A 510 48.11 -11.48 -18.05
C VAL A 510 49.44 -11.68 -18.80
N SER A 511 50.54 -11.41 -18.11
CA SER A 511 51.92 -11.49 -18.61
C SER A 511 52.28 -12.87 -19.17
N THR A 512 53.26 -12.88 -20.07
CA THR A 512 53.63 -13.89 -21.06
C THR A 512 54.12 -15.28 -20.58
N ASP A 513 53.99 -15.64 -19.30
CA ASP A 513 54.70 -16.81 -18.76
C ASP A 513 53.83 -18.07 -18.49
N THR A 514 52.60 -18.14 -19.01
CA THR A 514 51.69 -19.29 -18.82
C THR A 514 51.10 -19.84 -20.12
N TYR A 515 51.89 -19.93 -21.18
CA TYR A 515 51.41 -20.41 -22.49
C TYR A 515 51.38 -21.95 -22.67
N THR A 516 52.03 -22.73 -21.80
CA THR A 516 52.14 -24.19 -21.99
C THR A 516 50.99 -25.00 -21.40
N SER A 517 50.29 -24.51 -20.37
CA SER A 517 49.14 -25.23 -19.77
C SER A 517 47.83 -25.03 -20.54
N PHE A 518 47.68 -23.92 -21.26
CA PHE A 518 46.47 -23.60 -22.02
C PHE A 518 46.33 -24.44 -23.30
N THR A 519 47.45 -24.75 -23.97
CA THR A 519 47.47 -25.58 -25.18
C THR A 519 47.04 -27.04 -24.92
N THR A 520 47.36 -27.60 -23.76
CA THR A 520 46.94 -28.96 -23.37
C THR A 520 45.44 -29.05 -23.12
N THR A 521 44.82 -28.03 -22.51
CA THR A 521 43.38 -28.02 -22.26
C THR A 521 42.59 -27.85 -23.55
N VAL A 522 43.04 -26.99 -24.47
CA VAL A 522 42.41 -26.82 -25.79
C VAL A 522 42.52 -28.08 -26.67
N ALA A 523 43.65 -28.79 -26.62
CA ALA A 523 43.82 -30.06 -27.33
C ALA A 523 42.89 -31.17 -26.81
N SER A 524 42.66 -31.23 -25.48
CA SER A 524 41.71 -32.20 -24.90
C SER A 524 40.26 -31.90 -25.30
N LEU A 525 39.86 -30.63 -25.32
CA LEU A 525 38.53 -30.19 -25.76
C LEU A 525 38.29 -30.46 -27.25
N SER A 526 39.29 -30.22 -28.10
CA SER A 526 39.26 -30.56 -29.53
C SER A 526 39.02 -32.06 -29.76
N THR A 527 39.67 -32.91 -28.96
CA THR A 527 39.55 -34.38 -29.08
C THR A 527 38.16 -34.85 -28.62
N THR A 528 37.62 -34.29 -27.54
CA THR A 528 36.25 -34.59 -27.08
C THR A 528 35.19 -34.15 -28.09
N VAL A 529 35.35 -32.99 -28.71
CA VAL A 529 34.44 -32.51 -29.76
C VAL A 529 34.50 -33.43 -30.99
N ALA A 530 35.69 -33.82 -31.45
CA ALA A 530 35.84 -34.74 -32.57
C ALA A 530 35.17 -36.11 -32.31
N ASN A 531 35.37 -36.67 -31.12
CA ASN A 531 34.76 -37.95 -30.73
C ASN A 531 33.22 -37.87 -30.69
N ASN A 532 32.67 -36.76 -30.20
CA ASN A 532 31.23 -36.55 -30.17
C ASN A 532 30.64 -36.38 -31.58
N THR A 533 31.35 -35.69 -32.48
CA THR A 533 30.92 -35.56 -33.89
C THR A 533 30.90 -36.91 -34.60
N THR A 534 31.90 -37.77 -34.37
CA THR A 534 31.93 -39.13 -34.93
C THR A 534 30.80 -40.01 -34.37
N ALA A 535 30.49 -39.92 -33.08
CA ALA A 535 29.39 -40.65 -32.46
C ALA A 535 28.01 -40.23 -33.00
N ILE A 536 27.81 -38.92 -33.22
CA ILE A 536 26.59 -38.40 -33.82
C ILE A 536 26.45 -38.90 -35.26
N ALA A 537 27.51 -38.84 -36.08
CA ALA A 537 27.49 -39.32 -37.46
C ALA A 537 27.16 -40.83 -37.54
N ALA A 538 27.74 -41.65 -36.65
CA ALA A 538 27.45 -43.08 -36.58
C ALA A 538 25.97 -43.37 -36.23
N ASN A 539 25.41 -42.62 -35.27
CA ASN A 539 24.00 -42.77 -34.89
C ASN A 539 23.04 -42.32 -36.01
N THR A 540 23.36 -41.23 -36.71
CA THR A 540 22.56 -40.76 -37.86
C THR A 540 22.57 -41.78 -39.00
N SER A 541 23.72 -42.39 -39.30
CA SER A 541 23.81 -43.49 -40.28
C SER A 541 23.01 -44.71 -39.84
N ALA A 542 23.06 -45.12 -38.57
CA ALA A 542 22.31 -46.27 -38.06
C ALA A 542 20.78 -46.05 -38.13
N ILE A 543 20.31 -44.83 -37.91
CA ILE A 543 18.88 -44.45 -38.05
C ILE A 543 18.47 -44.48 -39.53
N ALA A 544 19.30 -43.94 -40.43
CA ALA A 544 19.03 -43.96 -41.87
C ALA A 544 18.99 -45.40 -42.44
N THR A 545 19.86 -46.30 -41.96
CA THR A 545 19.83 -47.71 -42.35
C THR A 545 18.57 -48.40 -41.85
N LYS A 546 18.11 -48.14 -40.62
CA LYS A 546 16.87 -48.73 -40.09
C LYS A 546 15.62 -48.26 -40.83
N LEU A 547 15.58 -47.00 -41.26
CA LEU A 547 14.47 -46.44 -42.05
C LEU A 547 14.42 -46.99 -43.48
N ASN A 548 15.56 -47.35 -44.07
CA ASN A 548 15.60 -47.92 -45.43
C ASN A 548 15.31 -49.43 -45.50
N THR A 549 15.32 -50.15 -44.37
CA THR A 549 15.05 -51.60 -44.32
C THR A 549 13.62 -51.97 -43.89
N SER A 550 12.81 -51.01 -43.45
CA SER A 550 11.41 -51.27 -43.09
C SER A 550 10.52 -51.25 -44.33
N THR A 551 10.27 -52.42 -44.91
CA THR A 551 9.17 -52.63 -45.87
C THR A 551 7.84 -52.37 -45.18
N PHE A 552 7.16 -51.29 -45.57
CA PHE A 552 5.76 -51.04 -45.23
C PHE A 552 4.87 -52.02 -46.01
N THR A 553 4.39 -53.05 -45.33
CA THR A 553 3.32 -53.90 -45.86
C THR A 553 2.00 -53.17 -45.70
N SER A 554 1.34 -52.82 -46.81
CA SER A 554 0.00 -52.23 -46.83
C SER A 554 -1.01 -53.22 -46.27
N TYR A 555 -1.66 -52.86 -45.16
CA TYR A 555 -2.85 -53.55 -44.66
C TYR A 555 -4.10 -52.80 -45.12
N THR A 556 -4.82 -53.40 -46.07
CA THR A 556 -6.15 -53.00 -46.50
C THR A 556 -7.20 -53.74 -45.67
N GLY A 557 -8.11 -52.99 -45.06
CA GLY A 557 -9.38 -53.51 -44.55
C GLY A 557 -9.43 -53.72 -43.03
N VAL A 558 -10.05 -52.79 -42.32
CA VAL A 558 -11.26 -52.99 -41.49
C VAL A 558 -11.68 -51.61 -41.01
N GLN A 559 -12.96 -51.31 -41.25
CA GLN A 559 -13.64 -50.07 -40.94
C GLN A 559 -14.05 -50.10 -39.46
N ALA A 560 -13.46 -49.22 -38.63
CA ALA A 560 -13.93 -48.94 -37.29
C ALA A 560 -13.63 -47.48 -36.92
N THR A 561 -14.60 -46.89 -36.24
CA THR A 561 -14.86 -45.48 -35.93
C THR A 561 -13.65 -44.70 -35.40
N VAL A 562 -13.42 -43.51 -35.98
CA VAL A 562 -12.40 -42.55 -35.54
C VAL A 562 -13.01 -41.63 -34.47
N ASP A 563 -12.49 -41.70 -33.26
CA ASP A 563 -12.52 -40.59 -32.31
C ASP A 563 -11.26 -39.73 -32.52
N ASP A 564 -11.49 -38.43 -32.68
CA ASP A 564 -10.55 -37.41 -33.10
C ASP A 564 -9.74 -36.90 -31.89
N ALA A 565 -8.59 -37.51 -31.63
CA ALA A 565 -7.52 -36.91 -30.84
C ALA A 565 -6.22 -37.69 -31.05
N GLN A 566 -5.37 -37.26 -32.00
CA GLN A 566 -3.89 -37.27 -31.88
C GLN A 566 -3.08 -36.93 -33.14
N ASN A 567 -3.67 -36.41 -34.23
CA ASN A 567 -2.89 -36.16 -35.46
C ASN A 567 -2.47 -34.70 -35.66
N THR A 568 -1.66 -34.15 -34.73
CA THR A 568 -1.02 -32.83 -34.95
C THR A 568 0.36 -32.73 -34.28
N LYS A 569 1.31 -33.60 -34.62
CA LYS A 569 2.74 -33.42 -34.24
C LYS A 569 3.75 -33.96 -35.27
N ALA A 570 3.49 -33.77 -36.55
CA ALA A 570 4.50 -34.00 -37.59
C ALA A 570 4.29 -33.04 -38.78
N ASN A 571 4.86 -31.82 -38.68
CA ASN A 571 5.36 -31.05 -39.83
C ASN A 571 5.89 -29.68 -39.35
N SER A 572 7.20 -29.60 -39.05
CA SER A 572 8.04 -28.40 -39.24
C SER A 572 9.48 -28.66 -38.77
N LEU A 573 10.24 -29.41 -39.56
CA LEU A 573 11.70 -29.39 -39.51
C LEU A 573 12.19 -28.83 -40.84
N SER A 574 12.28 -27.50 -40.94
CA SER A 574 12.99 -26.85 -42.04
C SER A 574 14.49 -26.95 -41.77
N THR A 575 15.16 -27.84 -42.49
CA THR A 575 16.62 -27.94 -42.54
C THR A 575 17.19 -26.70 -43.25
N SER A 576 17.80 -25.78 -42.50
CA SER A 576 18.76 -24.83 -43.05
C SER A 576 20.09 -25.54 -43.24
N VAL A 577 20.35 -26.06 -44.45
CA VAL A 577 21.67 -26.52 -44.86
C VAL A 577 22.53 -25.28 -45.11
N VAL A 578 23.47 -24.98 -44.20
CA VAL A 578 24.57 -24.07 -44.49
C VAL A 578 25.63 -24.87 -45.23
N SER A 579 25.75 -24.66 -46.54
CA SER A 579 26.87 -25.15 -47.33
C SER A 579 28.11 -24.31 -47.03
N LEU A 580 29.12 -24.92 -46.40
CA LEU A 580 30.47 -24.38 -46.35
C LEU A 580 31.21 -24.85 -47.61
N THR A 581 31.24 -24.02 -48.64
CA THR A 581 32.22 -24.17 -49.72
C THR A 581 33.57 -23.64 -49.24
N SER A 582 34.57 -24.52 -49.21
CA SER A 582 35.96 -24.18 -48.92
C SER A 582 36.52 -23.31 -50.06
N ASN A 583 36.62 -22.01 -49.87
CA ASN A 583 37.48 -21.17 -50.71
C ASN A 583 38.89 -21.17 -50.15
N LYS A 584 39.85 -21.62 -50.98
CA LYS A 584 41.29 -21.44 -50.80
C LYS A 584 41.58 -19.97 -50.46
N LEU A 585 42.27 -19.76 -49.34
CA LEU A 585 42.82 -18.47 -48.95
C LEU A 585 44.29 -18.45 -49.37
N ASP A 586 44.58 -17.75 -50.47
CA ASP A 586 45.94 -17.27 -50.76
C ASP A 586 46.20 -15.99 -49.97
N LYS A 587 47.42 -15.92 -49.41
CA LYS A 587 47.97 -14.77 -48.67
C LYS A 587 47.93 -13.50 -49.52
N VAL A 588 47.25 -12.45 -49.06
CA VAL A 588 47.71 -11.04 -49.19
C VAL A 588 47.14 -10.24 -48.01
N GLY A 589 47.98 -9.44 -47.35
CA GLY A 589 47.61 -8.62 -46.19
C GLY A 589 46.78 -7.39 -46.52
N GLY A 590 46.21 -6.79 -45.48
CA GLY A 590 45.61 -5.46 -45.53
C GLY A 590 44.27 -5.35 -44.81
N THR A 591 44.29 -4.66 -43.68
CA THR A 591 43.24 -3.81 -43.07
C THR A 591 41.79 -4.34 -42.92
N ALA A 592 41.36 -4.30 -41.65
CA ALA A 592 40.01 -4.25 -41.08
C ALA A 592 38.80 -4.34 -42.03
N ASN A 593 37.96 -5.35 -41.79
CA ASN A 593 36.55 -5.33 -42.21
C ASN A 593 35.67 -5.66 -41.00
N SER A 594 34.83 -4.70 -40.60
CA SER A 594 33.73 -4.93 -39.66
C SER A 594 32.62 -5.72 -40.36
N LEU A 595 32.17 -6.81 -39.75
CA LEU A 595 30.97 -7.52 -40.18
C LEU A 595 29.75 -6.85 -39.54
N THR A 596 28.98 -6.09 -40.33
CA THR A 596 27.68 -5.53 -39.92
C THR A 596 26.61 -6.58 -40.18
N VAL A 597 25.95 -7.07 -39.14
CA VAL A 597 24.75 -7.90 -39.27
C VAL A 597 23.53 -6.98 -39.28
N THR A 598 22.88 -6.86 -40.44
CA THR A 598 21.64 -6.11 -40.63
C THR A 598 20.46 -6.92 -40.12
N ASN A 599 19.69 -6.32 -39.20
CA ASN A 599 18.37 -6.80 -38.78
C ASN A 599 17.43 -6.87 -40.01
N LEU A 600 16.70 -7.99 -40.14
CA LEU A 600 15.56 -8.11 -41.03
C LEU A 600 14.28 -8.12 -40.19
N SER A 601 13.46 -7.13 -40.48
CA SER A 601 12.22 -6.73 -39.82
C SER A 601 11.02 -7.64 -40.11
N ALA A 602 10.13 -7.72 -39.12
CA ALA A 602 8.67 -7.70 -39.18
C ALA A 602 7.91 -8.57 -40.21
N TYR A 603 7.01 -9.43 -39.70
CA TYR A 603 5.69 -9.62 -40.31
C TYR A 603 4.62 -9.68 -39.22
N GLY A 604 3.56 -8.90 -39.44
CA GLY A 604 2.50 -8.61 -38.49
C GLY A 604 1.29 -9.54 -38.56
N PHE A 605 0.35 -9.18 -37.70
CA PHE A 605 -0.97 -9.76 -37.46
C PHE A 605 -1.77 -10.17 -38.70
N LEU A 606 -2.41 -11.34 -38.59
CA LEU A 606 -3.87 -11.46 -38.54
C LEU A 606 -4.24 -12.41 -37.40
#